data_AF-A0A951GSB8-F1
#
_entry.id   AF-A0A951GSB8-F1
#
_cell.length_a   1.000
_cell.length_b   1.000
_cell.length_c   1.000
_cell.angle_alpha   90.00
_cell.angle_beta   90.00
_cell.angle_gamma   90.00
#
_symmetry.space_group_name_H-M   'P 1'
#
loop_
_entity.id
_entity.type
_entity.pdbx_description
1 polymer ?
#
loop_
_entity_poly.entity_id
_entity_poly.type
_entity_poly.pdbx_seq_one_letter_code
_entity_poly.pdbx_strand_id
1 'polypeptide(L)' 'MPALDKDDLKQKVCEAIDRHGNEIIELGETILHHPETGFNEGKTAALVAQTMARLGLEPQTGLA' A
#
# COMPACT_ATOMS: atom_id res chain seq x y z
N MET A 1 29.39 -7.04 8.62
CA MET A 1 28.88 -6.34 7.42
C MET A 1 28.91 -4.86 7.73
N PRO A 2 29.52 -3.99 6.90
CA PRO A 2 29.41 -2.56 7.13
C PRO A 2 27.92 -2.18 7.14
N ALA A 3 27.52 -1.33 8.08
CA ALA A 3 26.18 -0.78 8.09
C ALA A 3 25.98 0.01 6.78
N LEU A 4 24.86 -0.21 6.09
CA LEU A 4 24.47 0.67 4.99
C LEU A 4 24.36 2.10 5.52
N ASP A 5 24.89 3.06 4.78
CA ASP A 5 24.66 4.45 5.11
C ASP A 5 23.18 4.82 4.88
N LYS A 6 22.72 5.88 5.52
CA LYS A 6 21.33 6.36 5.41
C LYS A 6 20.92 6.59 3.96
N ASP A 7 21.83 7.07 3.12
CA ASP A 7 21.52 7.35 1.72
C ASP A 7 21.40 6.06 0.89
N ASP A 8 22.20 5.02 1.19
CA ASP A 8 22.04 3.70 0.57
C ASP A 8 20.69 3.07 0.91
N LEU A 9 20.22 3.23 2.16
CA LEU A 9 18.90 2.74 2.57
C LEU A 9 17.77 3.45 1.83
N LYS A 10 17.84 4.78 1.71
CA LYS A 10 16.85 5.54 0.93
C LYS A 10 16.83 5.10 -0.53
N GLN A 11 18.00 4.93 -1.15
CA GLN A 11 18.09 4.50 -2.53
C GLN A 11 17.38 3.16 -2.75
N LYS A 12 17.62 2.18 -1.86
CA LYS A 12 16.94 0.88 -1.90
C LYS A 12 15.42 0.99 -1.72
N VAL A 13 14.96 1.90 -0.86
CA VAL A 13 13.52 2.15 -0.67
C VAL A 13 12.92 2.76 -1.94
N CYS A 14 13.56 3.77 -2.53
CA CYS A 14 13.11 4.36 -3.79
C CYS A 14 13.04 3.31 -4.92
N GLU A 15 14.07 2.47 -5.06
CA GLU A 15 14.08 1.38 -6.05
C GLU A 15 12.96 0.35 -5.81
N ALA A 16 12.60 0.08 -4.56
CA ALA A 16 11.47 -0.78 -4.25
C ALA A 16 10.14 -0.11 -4.64
N ILE A 17 9.97 1.18 -4.34
CA ILE A 17 8.78 1.96 -4.72
C ILE A 17 8.64 1.99 -6.24
N ASP A 18 9.71 2.33 -6.97
CA ASP A 18 9.69 2.41 -8.43
C ASP A 18 9.32 1.07 -9.08
N ARG A 19 9.85 -0.03 -8.55
CA ARG A 19 9.55 -1.40 -9.04
C ARG A 19 8.07 -1.77 -8.90
N HIS A 20 7.41 -1.27 -7.86
CA HIS A 20 5.99 -1.53 -7.57
C HIS A 20 5.08 -0.34 -7.90
N GLY A 21 5.61 0.70 -8.56
CA GLY A 21 4.90 1.97 -8.76
C GLY A 21 3.57 1.81 -9.48
N ASN A 22 3.52 0.96 -10.51
CA ASN A 22 2.28 0.68 -11.25
C ASN A 22 1.20 0.06 -10.35
N GLU A 23 1.56 -0.87 -9.47
CA GLU A 23 0.60 -1.52 -8.55
C GLU A 23 0.05 -0.51 -7.53
N ILE A 24 0.91 0.39 -7.03
CA ILE A 24 0.53 1.46 -6.09
C ILE A 24 -0.42 2.45 -6.77
N ILE A 25 -0.12 2.84 -8.02
CA ILE A 25 -0.96 3.72 -8.81
C ILE A 25 -2.31 3.06 -9.08
N GLU A 26 -2.32 1.80 -9.52
CA GLU A 26 -3.55 1.06 -9.82
C GLU A 26 -4.45 0.91 -8.58
N LEU A 27 -3.87 0.68 -7.39
CA LEU A 27 -4.62 0.70 -6.13
C LEU A 27 -5.33 2.05 -5.93
N GLY A 28 -4.58 3.16 -6.08
CA GLY A 28 -5.12 4.51 -5.92
C GLY A 28 -6.20 4.84 -6.96
N GLU A 29 -5.96 4.51 -8.22
CA GLU A 29 -6.91 4.66 -9.32
C GLU A 29 -8.18 3.84 -9.11
N THR A 30 -8.05 2.61 -8.59
CA THR A 30 -9.22 1.76 -8.28
C THR A 30 -10.09 2.42 -7.21
N ILE A 31 -9.49 2.94 -6.14
CA ILE A 31 -10.23 3.63 -5.07
C ILE A 31 -10.88 4.91 -5.61
N LEU A 32 -10.15 5.71 -6.39
CA LEU A 32 -10.64 6.95 -6.99
C LEU A 32 -11.87 6.73 -7.87
N HIS A 33 -11.85 5.67 -8.69
CA HIS A 33 -12.94 5.35 -9.62
C HIS A 33 -14.12 4.61 -8.96
N HIS A 34 -13.98 4.17 -7.70
CA HIS A 34 -15.03 3.49 -6.94
C HIS A 34 -15.27 4.21 -5.60
N PRO A 35 -15.74 5.46 -5.62
CA PRO A 35 -15.93 6.23 -4.40
C PRO A 35 -17.00 5.62 -3.51
N GLU A 36 -16.75 5.63 -2.21
CA GLU A 36 -17.70 5.24 -1.18
C GLU A 36 -17.96 6.45 -0.27
N THR A 37 -19.14 6.49 0.36
CA THR A 37 -19.49 7.53 1.32
C THR A 37 -18.77 7.29 2.64
N GLY A 38 -18.54 8.38 3.39
CA GLY A 38 -18.03 8.33 4.77
C GLY A 38 -18.70 7.25 5.62
N PHE A 39 -17.91 6.48 6.37
CA PHE A 39 -18.35 5.39 7.26
C PHE A 39 -19.05 4.21 6.54
N ASN A 40 -18.89 4.12 5.22
CA ASN A 40 -19.42 3.02 4.41
C ASN A 40 -18.38 2.53 3.40
N GLU A 41 -17.09 2.77 3.65
CA GLU A 41 -15.96 2.44 2.77
C GLU A 41 -15.57 0.95 2.84
N GLY A 42 -16.57 0.06 2.83
CA GLY A 42 -16.37 -1.37 3.05
C GLY A 42 -15.53 -2.02 1.95
N LYS A 43 -15.73 -1.62 0.68
CA LYS A 43 -14.97 -2.18 -0.45
C LYS A 43 -13.55 -1.64 -0.47
N THR A 44 -13.38 -0.36 -0.20
CA THR A 44 -12.08 0.31 -0.09
C THR A 44 -11.25 -0.31 1.03
N ALA A 45 -11.85 -0.49 2.22
CA ALA A 45 -11.19 -1.13 3.36
C ALA A 45 -10.78 -2.58 3.04
N ALA A 46 -11.64 -3.35 2.38
CA ALA A 46 -11.33 -4.72 1.96
C ALA A 46 -10.19 -4.76 0.92
N LEU A 47 -10.18 -3.84 -0.04
CA LEU A 47 -9.13 -3.74 -1.06
C LEU A 47 -7.76 -3.42 -0.44
N VAL A 48 -7.71 -2.45 0.48
CA VAL A 48 -6.49 -2.08 1.20
C VAL A 48 -6.00 -3.24 2.07
N ALA A 49 -6.90 -3.89 2.82
CA ALA A 49 -6.55 -5.04 3.65
C ALA A 49 -6.00 -6.20 2.80
N GLN A 50 -6.62 -6.51 1.67
CA GLN A 50 -6.11 -7.53 0.75
C GLN A 50 -4.72 -7.17 0.19
N THR A 51 -4.50 -5.90 -0.15
CA THR A 51 -3.19 -5.43 -0.64
C THR A 51 -2.11 -5.56 0.43
N MET A 52 -2.40 -5.18 1.67
CA MET A 52 -1.48 -5.37 2.80
C MET A 52 -1.19 -6.85 3.07
N ALA A 53 -2.21 -7.71 3.00
CA ALA A 53 -2.04 -9.16 3.19
C ALA A 53 -1.10 -9.79 2.13
N ARG A 54 -1.13 -9.31 0.88
CA ARG A 54 -0.20 -9.75 -0.17
C ARG A 54 1.25 -9.39 0.13
N LEU A 55 1.49 -8.34 0.91
CA LEU A 55 2.81 -7.95 1.40
C LEU A 55 3.26 -8.76 2.64
N GLY A 56 2.46 -9.71 3.09
CA GLY A 56 2.72 -10.52 4.29
C GLY A 56 2.38 -9.81 5.60
N LEU A 57 1.57 -8.74 5.55
CA LEU A 57 1.09 -8.03 6.73
C LEU A 57 -0.25 -8.60 7.20
N GLU A 58 -0.56 -8.41 8.48
CA GLU A 58 -1.82 -8.82 9.09
C GLU A 58 -2.65 -7.59 9.48
N PRO A 59 -3.41 -7.00 8.54
CA PRO A 59 -4.19 -5.81 8.81
C PRO A 59 -5.38 -6.09 9.72
N GLN A 60 -5.65 -5.18 10.65
CA GLN A 60 -6.87 -5.20 11.47
C GLN A 60 -8.06 -4.64 10.67
N THR A 61 -9.14 -5.42 10.56
CA THR A 61 -10.35 -5.07 9.80
C THR A 61 -11.57 -4.81 10.70
N GLY A 62 -12.63 -4.22 10.15
CA GLY A 62 -13.90 -4.01 10.87
C GLY A 62 -13.92 -2.75 11.76
N LEU A 63 -13.10 -1.75 11.42
CA LEU A 63 -13.00 -0.48 12.14
C LEU A 63 -13.82 0.65 11.50
N ALA A 64 -14.29 0.45 10.26
CA ALA A 64 -15.07 1.40 9.48
C ALA A 64 -16.56 1.12 9.60
#